data_AF-A0A8H5EGZ6-F1
#
_entry.id   AF-A0A8H5EGZ6-F1
#
_cell.length_a   1.000
_cell.length_b   1.000
_cell.length_c   1.000
_cell.angle_alpha   90.00
_cell.angle_beta   90.00
_cell.angle_gamma   90.00
#
_symmetry.space_group_name_H-M   'P 1'
#
loop_
_entity.id
_entity.type
_entity.pdbx_description
1 polymer ?
#
loop_
_entity_poly.entity_id
_entity_poly.type
_entity_poly.pdbx_seq_one_letter_code
_entity_poly.pdbx_strand_id
1 'polypeptide(L)'
;MEEQDLLQQLKDTPFACSSLTRLSGGSANYVYRGILLDVIPTGDEFWNVKSVIVKYSLGHIPGNAGFKLDLSRCSVENIVLEYMSQPSLLTMKVKVPVTYFLDRNAHRGIAIQQDFRHSTDIASIIRSAELSNLWMRSKALSTSQEVGHWLRCFHEWASEPQQVDFRSKIGRNVPMQRLKHKVTYGTFIDILKNFPDILQKNIGVLEKVKERAELELLDLASRNEGPDQ
;
A
#
# COMPACT_ATOMS: atom_id res chain seq x y z
N MET A 1 -11.73 15.27 6.52
CA MET A 1 -12.96 14.80 5.85
C MET A 1 -13.86 14.24 6.93
N GLU A 2 -15.08 14.73 6.97
CA GLU A 2 -16.11 14.21 7.88
C GLU A 2 -16.71 12.95 7.27
N GLU A 3 -17.00 11.96 8.10
CA GLU A 3 -17.53 10.66 7.66
C GLU A 3 -18.86 10.80 6.90
N GLN A 4 -19.67 11.81 7.25
CA GLN A 4 -20.95 12.09 6.60
C GLN A 4 -20.80 12.50 5.13
N ASP A 5 -19.79 13.30 4.79
CA ASP A 5 -19.53 13.69 3.40
C ASP A 5 -19.14 12.47 2.55
N LEU A 6 -18.35 11.55 3.12
CA LEU A 6 -17.97 10.33 2.42
C LEU A 6 -19.17 9.37 2.26
N LEU A 7 -20.04 9.23 3.26
CA LEU A 7 -21.29 8.48 3.13
C LEU A 7 -22.15 9.04 1.99
N GLN A 8 -22.29 10.37 1.92
CA GLN A 8 -23.05 11.02 0.87
C GLN A 8 -22.46 10.78 -0.53
N GLN A 9 -21.13 10.71 -0.65
CA GLN A 9 -20.45 10.39 -1.91
C GLN A 9 -20.64 8.93 -2.34
N LEU A 10 -20.86 8.01 -1.41
CA LEU A 10 -21.05 6.58 -1.70
C LEU A 10 -22.52 6.19 -1.92
N LYS A 11 -23.47 7.03 -1.53
CA LYS A 11 -24.92 6.69 -1.46
C LYS A 11 -25.51 6.20 -2.79
N ASP A 12 -25.06 6.74 -3.92
CA ASP A 12 -25.58 6.40 -5.25
C ASP A 12 -24.71 5.32 -5.94
N THR A 13 -23.80 4.70 -5.21
CA THR A 13 -22.95 3.60 -5.69
C THR A 13 -23.42 2.27 -5.11
N PRO A 14 -23.07 1.13 -5.72
CA PRO A 14 -23.30 -0.19 -5.11
C PRO A 14 -22.61 -0.39 -3.75
N PHE A 15 -21.71 0.51 -3.37
CA PHE A 15 -20.95 0.47 -2.13
C PHE A 15 -21.48 1.45 -1.07
N ALA A 16 -22.73 1.88 -1.20
CA ALA A 16 -23.40 2.70 -0.20
C ALA A 16 -23.31 2.04 1.18
N CYS A 17 -22.88 2.81 2.19
CA CYS A 17 -22.61 2.31 3.53
C CYS A 17 -23.64 2.82 4.52
N SER A 18 -24.04 1.97 5.47
CA SER A 18 -24.83 2.36 6.65
C SER A 18 -23.99 3.11 7.67
N SER A 19 -22.69 2.78 7.74
CA SER A 19 -21.74 3.41 8.64
C SER A 19 -20.32 3.33 8.09
N LEU A 20 -19.50 4.29 8.46
CA LEU A 20 -18.06 4.28 8.27
C LEU A 20 -17.40 4.32 9.65
N THR A 21 -16.35 3.56 9.84
CA THR A 21 -15.51 3.63 11.03
C THR A 21 -14.09 3.88 10.59
N ARG A 22 -13.52 5.01 11.00
CA ARG A 22 -12.13 5.32 10.66
C ARG A 22 -11.18 4.30 11.27
N LEU A 23 -10.34 3.72 10.42
CA LEU A 23 -9.29 2.80 10.85
C LEU A 23 -8.02 3.61 11.19
N SER A 24 -7.35 3.19 12.26
CA SER A 24 -6.02 3.69 12.59
C SER A 24 -4.98 3.06 11.67
N GLY A 25 -3.99 3.86 11.26
CA GLY A 25 -2.88 3.38 10.44
C GLY A 25 -2.86 3.97 9.04
N GLY A 26 -1.67 3.97 8.43
CA GLY A 26 -1.40 4.62 7.16
C GLY A 26 -1.14 6.12 7.29
N SER A 27 -0.20 6.63 6.50
CA SER A 27 0.21 8.04 6.52
C SER A 27 -0.20 8.83 5.27
N ALA A 28 -0.79 8.16 4.28
CA ALA A 28 -1.03 8.74 2.95
C ALA A 28 -2.52 8.97 2.64
N ASN A 29 -3.42 8.21 3.26
CA ASN A 29 -4.86 8.19 2.94
C ASN A 29 -5.69 8.16 4.22
N TYR A 30 -6.94 8.63 4.13
CA TYR A 30 -7.96 8.38 5.14
C TYR A 30 -8.57 7.00 4.85
N VAL A 31 -8.46 6.08 5.79
CA VAL A 31 -8.95 4.70 5.61
C VAL A 31 -10.10 4.45 6.56
N TYR A 32 -11.20 3.91 6.02
CA TYR A 32 -12.40 3.58 6.76
C TYR A 32 -12.79 2.14 6.50
N ARG A 33 -13.41 1.50 7.49
CA ARG A 33 -14.22 0.32 7.29
C ARG A 33 -15.66 0.76 7.11
N GLY A 34 -16.25 0.43 5.98
CA GLY A 34 -17.65 0.67 5.69
C GLY A 34 -18.49 -0.58 5.90
N ILE A 35 -19.62 -0.46 6.57
CA ILE A 35 -20.65 -1.49 6.61
C ILE A 35 -21.65 -1.16 5.50
N LEU A 36 -21.80 -2.07 4.53
CA LEU A 36 -22.66 -1.82 3.37
C LEU A 36 -24.15 -1.78 3.77
N LEU A 37 -24.94 -0.99 3.06
CA LEU A 37 -26.41 -1.01 3.17
C LEU A 37 -26.97 -2.30 2.59
N ASP A 38 -26.53 -2.63 1.38
CA ASP A 38 -26.92 -3.83 0.66
C ASP A 38 -25.77 -4.83 0.62
N VAL A 39 -26.11 -6.11 0.74
CA VAL A 39 -25.14 -7.20 0.61
C VAL A 39 -24.82 -7.38 -0.87
N ILE A 40 -23.54 -7.30 -1.23
CA ILE A 40 -23.10 -7.53 -2.61
C ILE A 40 -22.83 -9.03 -2.80
N PRO A 41 -23.53 -9.72 -3.72
CA PRO A 41 -23.25 -11.11 -4.06
C PRO A 41 -21.93 -11.19 -4.84
N THR A 42 -20.96 -11.98 -4.38
CA THR A 42 -19.68 -12.14 -5.10
C THR A 42 -19.60 -13.45 -5.87
N GLY A 43 -20.64 -13.85 -6.61
CA GLY A 43 -20.63 -15.03 -7.51
C GLY A 43 -20.44 -16.42 -6.86
N ASP A 44 -19.76 -16.49 -5.72
CA ASP A 44 -19.61 -17.63 -4.81
C ASP A 44 -20.64 -17.48 -3.69
N GLU A 45 -21.52 -18.48 -3.53
CA GLU A 45 -22.63 -18.49 -2.57
C GLU A 45 -22.19 -18.28 -1.09
N PHE A 46 -20.90 -18.39 -0.81
CA PHE A 46 -20.32 -18.33 0.55
C PHE A 46 -19.79 -16.95 0.97
N TRP A 47 -19.64 -15.98 0.06
CA TRP A 47 -18.99 -14.69 0.38
C TRP A 47 -19.87 -13.48 0.09
N ASN A 48 -20.95 -13.35 0.84
CA ASN A 48 -21.70 -12.11 0.90
C ASN A 48 -20.84 -10.98 1.47
N VAL A 49 -20.52 -9.97 0.66
CA VAL A 49 -19.75 -8.80 1.12
C VAL A 49 -20.70 -7.89 1.89
N LYS A 50 -20.54 -7.88 3.21
CA LYS A 50 -21.25 -6.98 4.14
C LYS A 50 -20.44 -5.76 4.60
N SER A 51 -19.15 -5.70 4.26
CA SER A 51 -18.24 -4.62 4.65
C SER A 51 -17.10 -4.51 3.66
N VAL A 52 -16.57 -3.30 3.55
CA VAL A 52 -15.53 -2.93 2.61
C VAL A 52 -14.52 -2.00 3.29
N ILE A 53 -13.32 -1.95 2.73
CA ILE A 53 -12.35 -0.90 3.06
C ILE A 53 -12.52 0.25 2.07
N VAL A 54 -12.78 1.43 2.60
CA VAL A 54 -12.88 2.67 1.84
C VAL A 54 -11.59 3.46 2.05
N LYS A 55 -10.79 3.60 0.98
CA LYS A 55 -9.60 4.45 0.97
C LYS A 55 -9.93 5.77 0.30
N TYR A 56 -9.96 6.83 1.10
CA TYR A 56 -10.16 8.19 0.65
C TYR A 56 -8.83 8.95 0.60
N SER A 57 -8.49 9.46 -0.57
CA SER A 57 -7.19 10.04 -0.88
C SER A 57 -7.34 11.48 -1.34
N LEU A 58 -6.49 12.36 -0.80
CA LEU A 58 -6.37 13.76 -1.20
C LEU A 58 -5.00 14.05 -1.80
N GLY A 59 -4.85 15.23 -2.41
CA GLY A 59 -3.58 15.79 -2.89
C GLY A 59 -2.58 16.14 -1.77
N HIS A 60 -2.79 15.65 -0.55
CA HIS A 60 -1.95 15.85 0.63
C HIS A 60 -2.16 14.70 1.63
N ILE A 61 -1.28 14.59 2.62
CA ILE A 61 -1.41 13.57 3.67
C ILE A 61 -2.50 13.94 4.70
N PRO A 62 -3.11 12.95 5.37
CA PRO A 62 -3.98 13.21 6.52
C PRO A 62 -3.29 14.02 7.60
N GLY A 63 -3.97 15.03 8.15
CA GLY A 63 -3.46 15.86 9.24
C GLY A 63 -2.44 16.94 8.85
N ASN A 64 -1.97 16.98 7.60
CA ASN A 64 -1.06 18.03 7.13
C ASN A 64 -1.33 18.39 5.66
N ALA A 65 -2.15 19.43 5.43
CA ALA A 65 -2.48 19.93 4.09
C ALA A 65 -1.31 20.64 3.37
N GLY A 66 -0.28 21.05 4.11
CA GLY A 66 0.94 21.63 3.58
C GLY A 66 1.85 20.59 2.92
N PHE A 67 1.80 19.34 3.37
CA PHE A 67 2.55 18.26 2.75
C PHE A 67 1.78 17.69 1.55
N LYS A 68 2.12 18.17 0.35
CA LYS A 68 1.51 17.73 -0.90
C LYS A 68 1.88 16.28 -1.22
N LEU A 69 0.90 15.55 -1.73
CA LEU A 69 1.05 14.15 -2.10
C LEU A 69 0.23 13.86 -3.35
N ASP A 70 0.90 13.37 -4.39
CA ASP A 70 0.30 13.16 -5.71
C ASP A 70 -0.79 12.06 -5.70
N LEU A 71 -1.90 12.30 -6.41
CA LEU A 71 -3.05 11.41 -6.48
C LEU A 71 -2.89 10.24 -7.46
N SER A 72 -1.88 10.26 -8.35
CA SER A 72 -1.55 9.12 -9.22
C SER A 72 -1.25 7.85 -8.43
N ARG A 73 -0.82 7.98 -7.16
CA ARG A 73 -0.64 6.85 -6.24
C ARG A 73 -1.87 5.95 -6.14
N CYS A 74 -3.08 6.53 -6.22
CA CYS A 74 -4.32 5.77 -6.17
C CYS A 74 -4.44 4.86 -7.39
N SER A 75 -4.17 5.37 -8.58
CA SER A 75 -4.21 4.58 -9.81
C SER A 75 -3.18 3.46 -9.77
N VAL A 76 -1.95 3.76 -9.37
CA VAL A 76 -0.87 2.78 -9.33
C VAL A 76 -1.16 1.68 -8.32
N GLU A 77 -1.68 2.01 -7.13
CA GLU A 77 -2.08 1.02 -6.14
C GLU A 77 -3.12 0.03 -6.70
N ASN A 78 -4.16 0.55 -7.36
CA ASN A 78 -5.22 -0.31 -7.91
C ASN A 78 -4.73 -1.16 -9.08
N ILE A 79 -3.87 -0.61 -9.95
CA ILE A 79 -3.19 -1.38 -11.00
C ILE A 79 -2.42 -2.53 -10.36
N VAL A 80 -1.59 -2.26 -9.36
CA VAL A 80 -0.79 -3.31 -8.70
C VAL A 80 -1.68 -4.39 -8.08
N LEU A 81 -2.77 -4.02 -7.42
CA LEU A 81 -3.73 -4.99 -6.86
C LEU A 81 -4.42 -5.84 -7.94
N GLU A 82 -4.77 -5.24 -9.08
CA GLU A 82 -5.35 -5.95 -10.23
C GLU A 82 -4.37 -7.00 -10.78
N TYR A 83 -3.10 -6.64 -11.03
CA TYR A 83 -2.09 -7.60 -11.47
C TYR A 83 -1.83 -8.70 -10.43
N MET A 84 -1.80 -8.34 -9.14
CA MET A 84 -1.60 -9.32 -8.06
C MET A 84 -2.80 -10.25 -7.85
N SER A 85 -3.97 -9.95 -8.43
CA SER A 85 -5.13 -10.84 -8.41
C SER A 85 -5.08 -11.93 -9.50
N GLN A 86 -4.02 -11.96 -10.32
CA GLN A 86 -3.91 -12.98 -11.37
C GLN A 86 -3.70 -14.40 -10.81
N PRO A 87 -4.32 -15.44 -11.42
CA PRO A 87 -4.29 -16.82 -10.91
C PRO A 87 -2.89 -17.38 -10.64
N SER A 88 -1.88 -16.96 -11.41
CA SER A 88 -0.48 -17.37 -11.22
C SER A 88 0.08 -17.02 -9.84
N LEU A 89 -0.44 -15.98 -9.19
CA LEU A 89 -0.06 -15.53 -7.86
C LEU A 89 -1.06 -15.96 -6.75
N LEU A 90 -2.25 -16.45 -7.13
CA LEU A 90 -3.32 -16.84 -6.20
C LEU A 90 -3.13 -18.21 -5.53
N THR A 91 -2.17 -19.02 -6.00
CA THR A 91 -1.90 -20.36 -5.43
C THR A 91 -1.23 -20.31 -4.05
N MET A 92 -0.91 -19.12 -3.57
CA MET A 92 -0.19 -18.90 -2.32
C MET A 92 -1.13 -18.67 -1.14
N LYS A 93 -0.67 -18.97 0.08
CA LYS A 93 -1.44 -18.67 1.31
C LYS A 93 -1.62 -17.17 1.56
N VAL A 94 -0.78 -16.35 0.94
CA VAL A 94 -0.85 -14.89 0.98
C VAL A 94 -1.98 -14.43 0.08
N LYS A 95 -2.95 -13.72 0.66
CA LYS A 95 -4.06 -13.12 -0.07
C LYS A 95 -3.80 -11.63 -0.31
N VAL A 96 -4.23 -11.17 -1.48
CA VAL A 96 -4.21 -9.75 -1.85
C VAL A 96 -5.65 -9.25 -1.91
N PRO A 97 -5.96 -8.06 -1.36
CA PRO A 97 -7.32 -7.54 -1.40
C PRO A 97 -7.73 -7.23 -2.83
N VAL A 98 -8.95 -7.64 -3.19
CA VAL A 98 -9.58 -7.25 -4.45
C VAL A 98 -10.00 -5.78 -4.38
N THR A 99 -9.83 -5.06 -5.49
CA THR A 99 -10.42 -3.74 -5.68
C THR A 99 -11.77 -3.89 -6.36
N TYR A 100 -12.83 -3.39 -5.72
CA TYR A 100 -14.19 -3.43 -6.28
C TYR A 100 -14.54 -2.17 -7.06
N PHE A 101 -13.97 -1.03 -6.68
CA PHE A 101 -14.30 0.25 -7.28
C PHE A 101 -13.18 1.26 -7.11
N LEU A 102 -12.99 2.10 -8.13
CA LEU A 102 -12.09 3.24 -8.11
C LEU A 102 -12.77 4.44 -8.78
N ASP A 103 -13.05 5.48 -8.01
CA ASP A 103 -13.44 6.80 -8.52
C ASP A 103 -12.33 7.80 -8.23
N ARG A 104 -11.82 8.47 -9.27
CA ARG A 104 -10.75 9.44 -9.15
C ARG A 104 -11.05 10.65 -10.03
N ASN A 105 -10.87 11.83 -9.45
CA ASN A 105 -10.86 13.09 -10.18
C ASN A 105 -9.60 13.89 -9.81
N ALA A 106 -9.51 15.14 -10.28
CA ALA A 106 -8.37 16.01 -10.06
C ALA A 106 -8.10 16.36 -8.57
N HIS A 107 -9.11 16.20 -7.70
CA HIS A 107 -9.05 16.65 -6.31
C HIS A 107 -9.03 15.51 -5.29
N ARG A 108 -9.58 14.34 -5.65
CA ARG A 108 -9.69 13.19 -4.75
C ARG A 108 -9.62 11.84 -5.47
N GLY A 109 -9.33 10.80 -4.70
CA GLY A 109 -9.50 9.40 -5.08
C GLY A 109 -10.27 8.62 -4.01
N ILE A 110 -11.21 7.79 -4.43
CA ILE A 110 -11.95 6.85 -3.60
C ILE A 110 -11.71 5.45 -4.17
N ALA A 111 -11.09 4.57 -3.39
CA ALA A 111 -10.96 3.16 -3.73
C ALA A 111 -11.74 2.31 -2.72
N ILE A 112 -12.55 1.38 -3.23
CA ILE A 112 -13.28 0.39 -2.43
C ILE A 112 -12.61 -0.96 -2.61
N GLN A 113 -12.18 -1.54 -1.49
CA GLN A 113 -11.37 -2.75 -1.45
C GLN A 113 -11.99 -3.79 -0.52
N GLN A 114 -11.61 -5.05 -0.73
CA GLN A 114 -11.98 -6.17 0.12
C GLN A 114 -11.56 -5.95 1.58
N ASP A 115 -12.47 -6.24 2.50
CA ASP A 115 -12.21 -6.18 3.95
C ASP A 115 -11.89 -7.56 4.51
N PHE A 116 -10.68 -7.71 5.05
CA PHE A 116 -10.26 -8.88 5.82
C PHE A 116 -10.61 -8.68 7.31
N ARG A 117 -11.89 -8.84 7.65
CA ARG A 117 -12.47 -8.52 8.97
C ARG A 117 -11.84 -9.22 10.18
N HIS A 118 -11.17 -10.33 9.94
CA HIS A 118 -10.52 -11.14 10.98
C HIS A 118 -9.00 -11.13 10.84
N SER A 119 -8.46 -10.00 10.41
CA SER A 119 -7.01 -9.77 10.31
C SER A 119 -6.56 -8.71 11.31
N THR A 120 -5.35 -8.90 11.83
CA THR A 120 -4.64 -7.94 12.68
C THR A 120 -3.30 -7.65 12.01
N ASP A 121 -2.92 -6.38 11.93
CA ASP A 121 -1.63 -6.02 11.35
C ASP A 121 -0.47 -6.48 12.25
N ILE A 122 0.62 -6.90 11.61
CA ILE A 122 1.80 -7.44 12.32
C ILE A 122 2.40 -6.41 13.28
N ALA A 123 2.38 -5.11 12.95
CA ALA A 123 2.94 -4.09 13.81
C ALA A 123 2.15 -3.91 15.12
N SER A 124 0.82 -4.08 15.08
CA SER A 124 -0.02 -4.10 16.28
C SER A 124 0.24 -5.35 17.12
N ILE A 125 0.42 -6.51 16.50
CA ILE A 125 0.80 -7.74 17.19
C ILE A 125 2.15 -7.59 17.91
N ILE A 126 3.16 -7.04 17.23
CA ILE A 126 4.52 -6.87 17.78
C ILE A 126 4.53 -5.84 18.92
N ARG A 127 3.73 -4.78 18.83
CA ARG A 127 3.74 -3.68 19.81
C ARG A 127 2.86 -3.92 21.03
N SER A 128 1.88 -4.82 20.96
CA SER A 128 0.98 -5.10 22.08
C SER A 128 1.50 -6.25 22.92
N ALA A 129 1.64 -6.02 24.22
CA ALA A 129 2.00 -7.05 25.18
C ALA A 129 0.92 -8.15 25.23
N GLU A 130 -0.36 -7.76 25.10
CA GLU A 130 -1.52 -8.65 25.12
C GLU A 130 -1.57 -9.55 23.87
N LEU A 131 -1.28 -8.98 22.70
CA LEU A 131 -1.29 -9.72 21.43
C LEU A 131 0.02 -10.47 21.15
N SER A 132 1.09 -10.20 21.89
CA SER A 132 2.40 -10.84 21.69
C SER A 132 2.33 -12.38 21.72
N ASN A 133 1.41 -12.93 22.52
CA ASN A 133 1.14 -14.37 22.61
C ASN A 133 0.58 -14.96 21.30
N LEU A 134 -0.04 -14.16 20.43
CA LEU A 134 -0.47 -14.59 19.09
C LEU A 134 0.73 -14.77 18.13
N TRP A 135 1.88 -14.19 18.45
CA TRP A 135 3.11 -14.25 17.66
C TRP A 135 4.12 -15.23 18.24
N MET A 136 3.66 -16.44 18.58
CA MET A 136 4.55 -17.52 18.98
C MET A 136 5.62 -17.77 17.91
N ARG A 137 6.83 -18.16 18.34
CA ARG A 137 7.99 -18.35 17.45
C ARG A 137 7.70 -19.21 16.21
N SER A 138 6.95 -20.30 16.36
CA SER A 138 6.56 -21.18 15.26
C SER A 138 5.64 -20.49 14.25
N LYS A 139 4.64 -19.74 14.74
CA LYS A 139 3.73 -18.97 13.89
C LYS A 139 4.47 -17.86 13.16
N ALA A 140 5.28 -17.09 13.89
CA ALA A 140 6.13 -16.04 13.33
C ALA A 140 7.03 -16.58 12.21
N LEU A 141 7.69 -17.72 12.45
CA LEU A 141 8.53 -18.38 11.46
C LEU A 141 7.73 -18.81 10.23
N SER A 142 6.62 -19.53 10.42
CA SER A 142 5.79 -19.98 9.28
C SER A 142 5.26 -18.80 8.46
N THR A 143 4.77 -17.73 9.10
CA THR A 143 4.27 -16.55 8.41
C THR A 143 5.39 -15.83 7.66
N SER A 144 6.58 -15.72 8.25
CA SER A 144 7.73 -15.10 7.61
C SER A 144 8.21 -15.89 6.40
N GLN A 145 8.21 -17.23 6.47
CA GLN A 145 8.55 -18.10 5.34
C GLN A 145 7.56 -17.95 4.20
N GLU A 146 6.26 -17.92 4.49
CA GLU A 146 5.21 -17.76 3.48
C GLU A 146 5.30 -16.38 2.79
N VAL A 147 5.54 -15.30 3.56
CA VAL A 147 5.74 -13.96 3.00
C VAL A 147 7.02 -13.91 2.16
N GLY A 148 8.12 -14.49 2.63
CA GLY A 148 9.38 -14.54 1.89
C GLY A 148 9.26 -15.34 0.58
N HIS A 149 8.57 -16.48 0.62
CA HIS A 149 8.27 -17.27 -0.56
C HIS A 149 7.40 -16.48 -1.56
N TRP A 150 6.35 -15.80 -1.07
CA TRP A 150 5.51 -14.94 -1.91
C TRP A 150 6.29 -13.80 -2.56
N LEU A 151 7.16 -13.12 -1.80
CA LEU A 151 8.02 -12.05 -2.34
C LEU A 151 8.91 -12.58 -3.46
N ARG A 152 9.53 -13.75 -3.27
CA ARG A 152 10.34 -14.38 -4.30
C ARG A 152 9.53 -14.66 -5.57
N CYS A 153 8.39 -15.34 -5.45
CA CYS A 153 7.54 -15.66 -6.59
C CYS A 153 7.05 -14.40 -7.31
N PHE A 154 6.66 -13.36 -6.56
CA PHE A 154 6.28 -12.08 -7.12
C PHE A 154 7.42 -11.45 -7.92
N HIS A 155 8.65 -11.45 -7.40
CA HIS A 155 9.81 -10.88 -8.10
C HIS A 155 10.20 -11.68 -9.34
N GLU A 156 10.15 -13.02 -9.28
CA GLU A 156 10.39 -13.89 -10.44
C GLU A 156 9.35 -13.61 -11.53
N TRP A 157 8.05 -13.67 -11.18
CA TRP A 157 6.93 -13.36 -12.08
C TRP A 157 7.04 -11.95 -12.68
N ALA A 158 7.24 -10.93 -11.85
CA ALA A 158 7.30 -9.53 -12.30
C ALA A 158 8.50 -9.25 -13.24
N SER A 159 9.52 -10.12 -13.22
CA SER A 159 10.70 -10.00 -14.09
C SER A 159 10.54 -10.71 -15.43
N GLU A 160 9.51 -11.54 -15.61
CA GLU A 160 9.26 -12.23 -16.87
C GLU A 160 9.03 -11.24 -18.02
N PRO A 161 9.49 -11.52 -19.25
CA PRO A 161 9.27 -10.64 -20.40
C PRO A 161 7.80 -10.27 -20.63
N GLN A 162 6.89 -11.21 -20.37
CA GLN A 162 5.44 -11.04 -20.48
C GLN A 162 4.90 -9.94 -19.57
N GLN A 163 5.56 -9.65 -18.44
CA GLN A 163 5.14 -8.62 -17.48
C GLN A 163 5.70 -7.22 -17.80
N VAL A 164 6.13 -6.97 -19.04
CA VAL A 164 6.65 -5.65 -19.46
C VAL A 164 5.64 -4.52 -19.25
N ASP A 165 4.35 -4.77 -19.53
CA ASP A 165 3.29 -3.78 -19.35
C ASP A 165 3.06 -3.46 -17.87
N PHE A 166 3.07 -4.48 -16.99
CA PHE A 166 3.04 -4.30 -15.54
C PHE A 166 4.18 -3.38 -15.08
N ARG A 167 5.42 -3.71 -15.46
CA ARG A 167 6.61 -2.92 -15.11
C ARG A 167 6.53 -1.48 -15.62
N SER A 168 6.06 -1.28 -16.85
CA SER A 168 5.89 0.06 -17.43
C SER A 168 4.87 0.88 -16.65
N LYS A 169 3.70 0.31 -16.34
CA LYS A 169 2.63 1.00 -15.59
C LYS A 169 3.06 1.40 -14.18
N ILE A 170 3.73 0.51 -13.45
CA ILE A 170 4.20 0.82 -12.08
C ILE A 170 5.40 1.78 -12.09
N GLY A 171 6.24 1.70 -13.14
CA GLY A 171 7.43 2.54 -13.32
C GLY A 171 7.08 4.03 -13.48
N ARG A 172 5.89 4.35 -13.98
CA ARG A 172 5.38 5.73 -14.14
C ARG A 172 5.08 6.44 -12.82
N ASN A 173 5.14 5.75 -11.67
CA ASN A 173 4.88 6.35 -10.35
C ASN A 173 6.05 7.19 -9.81
N VAL A 174 6.63 8.04 -10.66
CA VAL A 174 7.82 8.84 -10.38
C VAL A 174 7.66 9.72 -9.12
N PRO A 175 6.52 10.41 -8.88
CA PRO A 175 6.35 11.21 -7.67
C PRO A 175 6.50 10.39 -6.39
N MET A 176 5.92 9.19 -6.34
CA MET A 176 6.03 8.32 -5.17
C MET A 176 7.40 7.68 -5.03
N GLN A 177 8.08 7.35 -6.14
CA GLN A 177 9.46 6.86 -6.10
C GLN A 177 10.39 7.90 -5.48
N ARG A 178 10.30 9.17 -5.94
CA ARG A 178 11.06 10.29 -5.38
C ARG A 178 10.73 10.52 -3.90
N LEU A 179 9.45 10.50 -3.53
CA LEU A 179 9.05 10.65 -2.14
C LEU A 179 9.59 9.52 -1.26
N LYS A 180 9.47 8.26 -1.71
CA LYS A 180 9.99 7.11 -0.96
C LYS A 180 11.50 7.14 -0.83
N HIS A 181 12.22 7.52 -1.88
CA HIS A 181 13.66 7.74 -1.80
C HIS A 181 13.99 8.81 -0.75
N LYS A 182 13.33 9.98 -0.79
CA LYS A 182 13.58 11.06 0.17
C LYS A 182 13.33 10.64 1.62
N VAL A 183 12.21 9.95 1.89
CA VAL A 183 11.85 9.54 3.26
C VAL A 183 12.70 8.38 3.76
N THR A 184 13.09 7.44 2.88
CA THR A 184 13.88 6.27 3.28
C THR A 184 15.37 6.58 3.35
N TYR A 185 15.93 7.23 2.32
CA TYR A 185 17.37 7.45 2.16
C TYR A 185 17.79 8.90 2.38
N GLY A 186 16.92 9.87 2.09
CA GLY A 186 17.22 11.28 2.30
C GLY A 186 17.30 11.68 3.77
N THR A 187 16.42 11.12 4.62
CA THR A 187 16.28 11.56 6.03
C THR A 187 16.85 10.60 7.07
N PHE A 188 17.19 9.36 6.72
CA PHE A 188 17.55 8.37 7.75
C PHE A 188 18.85 8.70 8.49
N ILE A 189 19.86 9.26 7.80
CA ILE A 189 21.11 9.70 8.46
C ILE A 189 20.79 10.79 9.49
N ASP A 190 19.94 11.76 9.13
CA ASP A 190 19.52 12.82 10.04
C ASP A 190 18.74 12.27 11.24
N ILE A 191 17.86 11.28 11.03
CA ILE A 191 17.16 10.60 12.12
C ILE A 191 18.17 9.88 13.04
N LEU A 192 19.19 9.24 12.48
CA LEU A 192 20.22 8.52 13.23
C LEU A 192 21.16 9.45 14.01
N LYS A 193 21.17 10.77 13.75
CA LYS A 193 21.88 11.74 14.61
C LYS A 193 21.34 11.72 16.05
N ASN A 194 20.10 11.29 16.26
CA ASN A 194 19.53 11.08 17.59
C ASN A 194 20.09 9.82 18.30
N PHE A 195 20.85 8.98 17.60
CA PHE A 195 21.43 7.72 18.09
C PHE A 195 22.94 7.65 17.76
N PRO A 196 23.76 8.51 18.37
CA PRO A 196 25.16 8.72 17.97
C PRO A 196 26.01 7.44 18.03
N ASP A 197 25.76 6.55 19.00
CA ASP A 197 26.49 5.28 19.14
C ASP A 197 26.28 4.33 17.95
N ILE A 198 25.09 4.36 17.34
CA ILE A 198 24.76 3.59 16.14
C ILE A 198 25.34 4.29 14.92
N LEU A 199 25.18 5.61 14.85
CA LEU A 199 25.61 6.41 13.71
C LEU A 199 27.13 6.37 13.52
N GLN A 200 27.91 6.65 14.56
CA GLN A 200 29.38 6.75 14.46
C GLN A 200 30.02 5.45 13.97
N LYS A 201 29.50 4.30 14.42
CA LYS A 201 30.01 2.98 14.02
C LYS A 201 29.75 2.66 12.55
N ASN A 202 28.71 3.25 11.95
CA ASN A 202 28.17 2.82 10.66
C ASN A 202 28.12 3.94 9.59
N ILE A 203 28.47 5.18 9.92
CA ILE A 203 28.27 6.38 9.07
C ILE A 203 28.76 6.16 7.64
N GLY A 204 29.98 5.65 7.43
CA GLY A 204 30.53 5.45 6.09
C GLY A 204 29.79 4.40 5.26
N VAL A 205 29.18 3.37 5.88
CA VAL A 205 28.33 2.40 5.18
C VAL A 205 26.99 3.03 4.85
N LEU A 206 26.41 3.78 5.78
CA LEU A 206 25.14 4.47 5.62
C LEU A 206 25.21 5.51 4.49
N GLU A 207 26.28 6.29 4.40
CA GLU A 207 26.52 7.23 3.30
C GLU A 207 26.60 6.51 1.95
N LYS A 208 27.35 5.40 1.85
CA LYS A 208 27.39 4.59 0.61
C LYS A 208 26.02 4.05 0.20
N VAL A 209 25.20 3.63 1.17
CA VAL A 209 23.81 3.19 0.89
C VAL A 209 22.98 4.34 0.34
N LYS A 210 23.13 5.54 0.91
CA LYS A 210 22.44 6.75 0.43
C LYS A 210 22.87 7.10 -1.00
N GLU A 211 24.17 7.17 -1.27
CA GLU A 211 24.73 7.45 -2.59
C GLU A 211 24.25 6.42 -3.63
N ARG A 212 24.26 5.13 -3.27
CA ARG A 212 23.79 4.08 -4.17
C ARG A 212 22.31 4.23 -4.51
N ALA A 213 21.47 4.53 -3.53
CA ALA A 213 20.05 4.76 -3.75
C ALA A 213 19.79 6.01 -4.63
N GLU A 214 20.61 7.06 -4.50
CA GLU A 214 20.55 8.25 -5.36
C GLU A 214 20.88 7.91 -6.82
N LEU A 215 21.91 7.10 -7.07
CA LEU A 215 22.25 6.63 -8.41
C LEU A 215 21.14 5.78 -9.04
N GLU A 216 20.51 4.90 -8.26
CA GLU A 216 19.38 4.08 -8.72
C GLU A 216 18.18 4.94 -9.14
N LEU A 217 17.90 6.02 -8.39
CA LEU A 217 16.83 6.95 -8.75
C LEU A 217 17.14 7.71 -10.05
N LEU A 218 18.40 8.07 -10.29
CA LEU A 218 18.84 8.76 -11.51
C LEU A 218 18.77 7.84 -12.75
N ASP A 219 19.18 6.57 -12.64
CA ASP A 219 19.06 5.59 -13.72
C ASP A 219 17.59 5.34 -14.12
N LEU A 220 16.67 5.34 -13.14
CA LEU A 220 15.24 5.25 -13.42
C LEU A 220 14.70 6.51 -14.11
N ALA A 221 15.20 7.70 -13.77
CA ALA A 221 14.79 8.94 -14.40
C ALA A 221 15.25 9.03 -15.86
N SER A 222 16.51 8.67 -16.14
CA SER A 222 17.09 8.72 -17.49
C SER A 222 16.43 7.74 -18.46
N ARG A 223 15.98 6.57 -17.99
CA ARG A 223 15.22 5.60 -18.81
C ARG A 223 13.82 6.06 -19.19
N ASN A 224 13.21 6.93 -18.40
CA ASN A 224 11.89 7.49 -18.70
C ASN A 224 11.95 8.66 -19.70
N GLU A 225 13.13 9.19 -20.01
CA GLU A 225 13.38 10.26 -21.00
C GLU A 225 13.92 9.73 -22.35
N GLY A 226 13.93 8.40 -22.55
CA GLY A 226 14.32 7.77 -23.83
C GLY A 226 13.35 8.07 -24.97
N PRO A 227 13.77 7.92 -26.24
CA PRO A 227 13.11 8.48 -27.44
C PRO A 227 11.74 7.87 -27.81
N ASP A 228 11.17 6.99 -26.99
CA ASP A 228 9.89 6.31 -27.25
C ASP A 228 8.75 6.82 -26.34
N GLN A 229 8.61 8.14 -26.20
CA GLN A 229 7.37 8.81 -25.75
C GLN A 229 6.65 9.49 -26.91
#